data_AF-A0A5C4YDW6-F1
#
_entry.id   AF-A0A5C4YDW6-F1
#
_cell.length_a   1.000
_cell.length_b   1.000
_cell.length_c   1.000
_cell.angle_alpha   90.00
_cell.angle_beta   90.00
_cell.angle_gamma   90.00
#
_symmetry.space_group_name_H-M   'P 1'
#
loop_
_entity.id
_entity.type
_entity.pdbx_description
1 polymer ?
#
loop_
_entity_poly.entity_id
_entity_poly.type
_entity_poly.pdbx_seq_one_letter_code
_entity_poly.pdbx_strand_id
1 'polypeptide(L)' 'KFSREYFNSGLLLINLKEWRRQNIEKKCLDILKYYKCILPDQDALNIVIKENYIKLPLSFNFFTVCYATNYLN' A
#
# COMPACT_ATOMS: atom_id res chain seq x y z
N LYS A 1 1.66 -6.41 -19.14
CA LYS A 1 0.98 -7.23 -18.11
C LYS A 1 1.03 -6.41 -16.83
N PHE A 2 -0.03 -5.69 -16.45
CA PHE A 2 -0.05 -4.98 -15.17
C PHE A 2 -0.08 -6.05 -14.08
N SER A 3 1.00 -6.21 -13.33
CA SER A 3 0.95 -7.05 -12.13
C SER A 3 -0.06 -6.42 -11.18
N ARG A 4 -1.05 -7.21 -10.76
CA ARG A 4 -2.14 -6.80 -9.85
C ARG A 4 -1.65 -6.74 -8.40
N GLU A 5 -0.41 -6.35 -8.19
CA GLU A 5 0.22 -6.29 -6.88
C GLU A 5 -0.20 -4.98 -6.24
N TYR A 6 -1.21 -5.03 -5.37
CA TYR A 6 -1.70 -3.89 -4.61
C TYR A 6 -1.92 -4.33 -3.16
N PHE A 7 -1.18 -3.73 -2.22
CA PHE A 7 -1.22 -4.09 -0.80
C PHE A 7 -2.02 -3.10 0.03
N ASN A 8 -2.53 -3.57 1.17
CA ASN A 8 -3.21 -2.72 2.13
C ASN A 8 -2.23 -1.98 3.05
N SER A 9 -2.40 -0.67 3.23
CA SER A 9 -1.51 0.16 4.07
C SER A 9 -1.84 0.15 5.56
N GLY A 10 -2.88 -0.57 6.00
CA GLY A 10 -3.36 -0.58 7.39
C GLY A 10 -2.37 -1.18 8.40
N LEU A 11 -1.52 -2.11 7.96
CA LEU A 11 -0.38 -2.61 8.74
C LEU A 11 0.83 -2.83 7.83
N LEU A 12 1.96 -2.24 8.21
CA LEU A 12 3.22 -2.31 7.47
C LEU A 12 4.39 -2.62 8.41
N LEU A 13 5.20 -3.61 8.05
CA LEU A 13 6.52 -3.80 8.63
C LEU A 13 7.55 -3.10 7.75
N ILE A 14 8.15 -2.00 8.25
CA ILE A 14 8.97 -1.11 7.44
C ILE A 14 10.45 -1.24 7.80
N ASN A 15 11.28 -1.51 6.78
CA ASN A 15 12.73 -1.34 6.90
C ASN A 15 13.08 0.16 6.79
N LEU A 16 13.22 0.82 7.93
CA LEU A 16 13.45 2.27 7.99
C LEU A 16 14.79 2.71 7.37
N LYS A 17 15.82 1.85 7.38
CA LYS A 17 17.11 2.18 6.74
C LYS A 17 16.92 2.28 5.22
N GLU A 18 16.23 1.32 4.65
CA GLU A 18 15.96 1.26 3.22
C GLU A 18 14.96 2.33 2.78
N TRP A 19 13.94 2.59 3.59
CA TRP A 19 12.97 3.66 3.39
C TRP A 19 13.64 5.02 3.17
N ARG A 20 14.58 5.37 4.07
CA ARG A 20 15.36 6.62 3.97
C ARG A 20 16.31 6.58 2.77
N ARG A 21 17.03 5.48 2.55
CA ARG A 21 17.96 5.33 1.41
C ARG A 21 17.26 5.56 0.07
N GLN A 22 16.02 5.09 -0.08
CA GLN A 22 15.25 5.23 -1.31
C GLN A 22 14.40 6.52 -1.40
N ASN A 23 14.40 7.37 -0.36
CA ASN A 23 13.58 8.57 -0.26
C ASN A 23 12.08 8.30 -0.52
N ILE A 24 11.54 7.24 0.08
CA ILE A 24 10.15 6.80 -0.17
C ILE A 24 9.13 7.87 0.22
N GLU A 25 9.31 8.51 1.37
CA GLU A 25 8.42 9.58 1.85
C GLU A 25 8.27 10.71 0.83
N LYS A 26 9.41 11.25 0.35
CA LYS A 26 9.42 12.35 -0.61
C LYS A 26 8.67 11.97 -1.90
N LYS A 27 8.92 10.77 -2.42
CA LYS A 27 8.22 10.26 -3.61
C LYS A 27 6.71 10.13 -3.37
N CYS A 28 6.29 9.64 -2.21
CA CYS A 28 4.87 9.54 -1.88
C CYS A 28 4.21 10.92 -1.80
N LEU A 29 4.87 11.89 -1.15
CA LEU A 29 4.38 13.27 -1.08
C LEU A 29 4.30 13.92 -2.47
N ASP A 30 5.26 13.63 -3.36
CA ASP A 30 5.21 14.11 -4.74
C ASP A 30 4.01 13.50 -5.50
N ILE A 31 3.73 12.19 -5.34
CA ILE A 31 2.52 11.59 -5.90
C ILE A 31 1.26 12.29 -5.41
N LEU A 32 1.14 12.52 -4.09
CA LEU A 32 -0.02 13.16 -3.48
C LEU A 32 -0.21 14.62 -3.90
N LYS A 33 0.87 15.30 -4.32
CA LYS A 33 0.81 16.67 -4.81
C LYS A 33 0.25 16.76 -6.23
N TYR A 34 0.57 15.79 -7.09
CA TYR A 34 0.26 15.86 -8.52
C TYR A 34 -0.91 14.97 -8.96
N TYR A 35 -1.31 13.99 -8.14
CA TYR A 35 -2.35 13.03 -8.47
C TYR A 35 -3.44 12.99 -7.40
N LYS A 36 -4.68 12.83 -7.85
CA LYS A 36 -5.81 12.56 -6.96
C LYS A 36 -5.83 11.09 -6.60
N CYS A 37 -5.48 10.77 -5.36
CA CYS A 37 -5.59 9.44 -4.77
C CYS A 37 -6.94 9.27 -4.05
N ILE A 38 -7.58 8.11 -4.20
CA ILE A 38 -8.83 7.79 -3.51
C ILE A 38 -8.53 7.38 -2.07
N LEU A 39 -7.48 6.59 -1.88
CA LEU A 39 -6.94 6.16 -0.59
C LEU A 39 -5.51 6.71 -0.49
N PRO A 40 -5.32 7.92 0.07
CA PRO A 40 -4.11 8.72 -0.16
C PRO A 40 -2.80 7.97 0.12
N ASP A 41 -2.66 7.44 1.33
CA ASP A 41 -1.48 6.71 1.75
C ASP A 41 -1.31 5.39 0.97
N GLN A 42 -2.38 4.60 0.85
CA GLN A 42 -2.33 3.29 0.17
C GLN A 42 -1.97 3.42 -1.31
N ASP A 43 -2.61 4.37 -2.02
CA ASP A 43 -2.37 4.61 -3.44
C ASP A 43 -0.95 5.12 -3.68
N ALA A 44 -0.53 6.12 -2.92
CA ALA A 44 0.82 6.68 -3.04
C ALA A 44 1.89 5.60 -2.80
N LEU A 45 1.72 4.78 -1.76
CA LEU A 45 2.64 3.69 -1.45
C LEU A 45 2.69 2.63 -2.55
N ASN A 46 1.53 2.18 -3.07
CA ASN A 46 1.50 1.19 -4.14
C ASN A 46 2.10 1.72 -5.45
N ILE A 47 1.95 3.01 -5.75
CA ILE A 47 2.57 3.65 -6.93
C ILE A 47 4.10 3.73 -6.77
N VAL A 48 4.59 4.09 -5.59
CA VAL A 48 6.03 4.32 -5.33
C VAL A 48 6.79 3.02 -5.12
N ILE A 49 6.23 2.06 -4.37
CA ILE A 49 6.89 0.82 -3.96
C ILE A 49 6.72 -0.28 -5.02
N LYS A 50 5.55 -0.34 -5.68
CA LYS A 50 5.22 -1.37 -6.69
C LYS A 50 5.47 -2.78 -6.17
N GLU A 51 6.34 -3.54 -6.81
CA GLU A 51 6.69 -4.93 -6.45
C GLU A 51 7.84 -5.02 -5.43
N ASN A 52 8.38 -3.91 -4.94
CA ASN A 52 9.51 -3.89 -4.01
C ASN A 52 9.07 -4.05 -2.54
N TYR A 53 8.35 -5.12 -2.23
CA TYR A 53 7.89 -5.43 -0.88
C TYR A 53 7.73 -6.94 -0.67
N ILE A 54 7.65 -7.34 0.60
CA ILE A 54 7.37 -8.71 1.00
C ILE A 54 5.94 -8.76 1.52
N LYS A 55 5.12 -9.69 1.01
CA LYS A 55 3.76 -9.91 1.50
C LYS A 55 3.79 -10.59 2.87
N LEU A 56 3.20 -9.96 3.86
CA LEU A 56 2.91 -10.60 5.15
C LEU A 56 1.73 -11.57 5.00
N PRO A 57 1.64 -12.61 5.85
CA PRO A 57 0.45 -13.45 5.92
C PRO A 57 -0.81 -12.61 6.18
N LEU A 58 -1.92 -12.99 5.55
CA LEU A 58 -3.18 -12.26 5.62
C LEU A 58 -3.68 -12.07 7.07
N SER A 59 -3.35 -12.98 7.98
CA SER A 59 -3.69 -12.90 9.41
C SER A 59 -3.19 -11.64 10.11
N PHE A 60 -2.17 -10.97 9.58
CA PHE A 60 -1.64 -9.71 10.15
C PHE A 60 -2.35 -8.47 9.63
N ASN A 61 -2.96 -8.54 8.44
CA ASN A 61 -3.52 -7.37 7.77
C ASN A 61 -4.82 -7.73 7.05
N PHE A 62 -5.77 -8.27 7.83
CA PHE A 62 -7.07 -8.73 7.37
C PHE A 62 -8.09 -7.60 7.42
N PHE A 63 -8.61 -7.20 6.27
CA PHE A 63 -9.66 -6.17 6.19
C PHE A 63 -11.04 -6.82 6.15
N THR A 64 -11.71 -6.87 7.32
CA THR A 64 -13.00 -7.57 7.54
C THR A 64 -14.13 -7.08 6.63
N VAL A 65 -14.13 -5.79 6.26
CA VAL A 65 -15.14 -5.19 5.38
C VAL A 65 -15.17 -5.85 4.00
N CYS A 66 -14.03 -6.32 3.47
CA CYS A 66 -13.99 -7.05 2.20
C CYS A 66 -14.66 -8.44 2.26
N TYR A 67 -14.92 -8.98 3.45
CA TYR A 67 -15.59 -10.26 3.64
C TYR A 67 -17.07 -10.11 4.02
N ALA A 68 -17.44 -9.01 4.69
CA ALA A 68 -18.82 -8.76 5.11
C ALA A 68 -19.79 -8.60 3.92
N THR A 69 -19.33 -8.11 2.77
CA THR A 69 -20.17 -7.92 1.57
C THR A 69 -20.59 -9.23 0.89
N ASN A 70 -19.95 -10.37 1.23
CA ASN A 70 -20.36 -11.69 0.74
C ASN A 70 -21.50 -12.32 1.55
N TYR A 71 -21.85 -11.75 2.71
CA TYR A 71 -22.95 -12.23 3.57
C TYR A 71 -24.21 -11.34 3.50
N LEU A 72 -24.16 -10.26 2.72
CA LEU A 72 -25.27 -9.32 2.52
C LEU A 72 -25.90 -9.43 1.12
N ASN A 73 -25.58 -10.49 0.37
CA ASN A 73 -26.27 -10.89 -0.86
C ASN A 73 -26.92 -12.26 -0.67
#